data_AF-A0A255ZZT8-F1
#
_entry.id   AF-A0A255ZZT8-F1
#
_cell.length_a   1.000
_cell.length_b   1.000
_cell.length_c   1.000
_cell.angle_alpha   90.00
_cell.angle_beta   90.00
_cell.angle_gamma   90.00
#
_symmetry.space_group_name_H-M   'P 1'
#
loop_
_entity.id
_entity.type
_entity.pdbx_description
1 polymer ?
#
loop_
_entity_poly.entity_id
_entity_poly.type
_entity_poly.pdbx_seq_one_letter_code
_entity_poly.pdbx_strand_id
1 'polypeptide(L)'
;MKKIVAYRALLEVDKNVTLKELKTIYRNAMKDAHPDKFQGDDEGLKAAEERSKQIIEAYHHLVSINPETREAQMPEFQETVAKQTLIDYDFVDGRLVVKFDNGIKYEFISVPKATYVKMVNADSPARFAKRHIFPSFVWRKVSNED
;
A
#
# COMPACT_ATOMS: atom_id res chain seq x y z
N MET A 1 -4.72 5.33 8.19
CA MET A 1 -5.39 6.52 7.62
C MET A 1 -4.45 7.71 7.40
N LYS A 2 -3.67 8.18 8.39
CA LYS A 2 -2.79 9.36 8.23
C LYS A 2 -1.80 9.27 7.05
N LYS A 3 -1.18 8.10 6.83
CA LYS A 3 -0.15 7.90 5.78
C LYS A 3 -0.71 8.01 4.35
N ILE A 4 -1.88 7.40 4.06
CA ILE A 4 -2.53 7.55 2.74
C ILE A 4 -2.96 9.01 2.50
N VAL A 5 -3.50 9.69 3.51
CA VAL A 5 -3.88 11.10 3.40
C VAL A 5 -2.65 11.96 3.10
N ALA A 6 -1.54 11.71 3.79
CA ALA A 6 -0.27 12.39 3.54
C ALA A 6 0.25 12.15 2.10
N TYR A 7 0.15 10.92 1.58
CA TYR A 7 0.55 10.61 0.19
C TYR A 7 -0.33 11.28 -0.85
N ARG A 8 -1.64 11.30 -0.61
CA ARG A 8 -2.58 12.04 -1.45
C ARG A 8 -2.28 13.53 -1.47
N ALA A 9 -2.01 14.11 -0.30
CA ALA A 9 -1.61 15.51 -0.19
C ALA A 9 -0.26 15.79 -0.88
N LEU A 10 0.74 14.90 -0.71
CA LEU A 10 2.06 15.03 -1.33
C LEU A 10 2.01 15.04 -2.85
N LEU A 11 1.14 14.21 -3.44
CA LEU A 11 0.96 14.12 -4.89
C LEU A 11 -0.16 15.02 -5.42
N GLU A 12 -0.82 15.80 -4.55
CA GLU A 12 -1.96 16.67 -4.89
C GLU A 12 -3.12 15.94 -5.58
N VAL A 13 -3.44 14.75 -5.09
CA VAL A 13 -4.50 13.88 -5.65
C VAL A 13 -5.57 13.55 -4.63
N ASP A 14 -6.76 13.23 -5.10
CA ASP A 14 -7.84 12.75 -4.24
C ASP A 14 -7.92 11.21 -4.18
N LYS A 15 -9.02 10.69 -3.63
CA LYS A 15 -9.24 9.25 -3.47
C LYS A 15 -9.66 8.52 -4.75
N ASN A 16 -10.09 9.25 -5.77
CA ASN A 16 -10.59 8.77 -7.05
C ASN A 16 -9.55 8.85 -8.17
N VAL A 17 -8.32 9.30 -7.86
CA VAL A 17 -7.22 9.38 -8.82
C VAL A 17 -7.04 8.06 -9.59
N THR A 18 -6.90 8.18 -10.90
CA THR A 18 -6.70 7.04 -11.81
C THR A 18 -5.24 6.60 -11.84
N LEU A 19 -4.99 5.36 -12.29
CA LEU A 19 -3.61 4.90 -12.51
C LEU A 19 -2.87 5.75 -13.56
N LYS A 20 -3.58 6.27 -14.55
CA LYS A 20 -3.02 7.13 -15.60
C LYS A 20 -2.54 8.46 -15.05
N GLU A 21 -3.30 9.07 -14.16
CA GLU A 21 -2.93 10.32 -13.48
C GLU A 21 -1.73 10.11 -12.56
N LEU A 22 -1.74 9.08 -11.71
CA LEU A 22 -0.61 8.72 -10.85
C LEU A 22 0.68 8.53 -11.66
N LYS A 23 0.62 7.81 -12.79
CA LYS A 23 1.77 7.61 -13.70
C LYS A 23 2.25 8.92 -14.33
N THR A 24 1.36 9.87 -14.56
CA THR A 24 1.72 11.17 -15.14
C THR A 24 2.39 12.04 -14.10
N ILE A 25 1.85 12.10 -12.89
CA ILE A 25 2.45 12.81 -11.75
C ILE A 25 3.85 12.28 -11.45
N TYR A 26 4.00 10.96 -11.38
CA TYR A 26 5.30 10.32 -11.15
C TYR A 26 6.34 10.73 -12.20
N ARG A 27 5.99 10.63 -13.49
CA ARG A 27 6.91 11.00 -14.58
C ARG A 27 7.29 12.47 -14.57
N ASN A 28 6.37 13.36 -14.21
CA ASN A 28 6.65 14.79 -14.13
C ASN A 28 7.58 15.08 -12.94
N ALA A 29 7.29 14.52 -11.76
CA ALA A 29 8.13 14.68 -10.57
C ALA A 29 9.58 14.22 -10.81
N MET A 30 9.78 13.08 -11.48
CA MET A 30 11.14 12.60 -11.77
C MET A 30 11.89 13.48 -12.77
N LYS A 31 11.18 14.15 -13.71
CA LYS A 31 11.80 15.15 -14.59
C LYS A 31 12.18 16.43 -13.85
N ASP A 32 11.41 16.79 -12.83
CA ASP A 32 11.66 17.98 -12.03
C ASP A 32 12.80 17.83 -11.04
N ALA A 33 13.10 16.59 -10.64
CA ALA A 33 14.24 16.27 -9.79
C ALA A 33 15.51 15.86 -10.56
N HIS A 34 15.59 16.12 -11.87
CA HIS A 34 16.78 15.72 -12.66
C HIS A 34 18.04 16.50 -12.22
N PRO A 35 19.19 15.83 -11.96
CA PRO A 35 20.40 16.49 -11.46
C PRO A 35 20.89 17.67 -12.29
N ASP A 36 20.74 17.62 -13.63
CA ASP A 36 21.10 18.73 -14.53
C ASP A 36 20.43 20.07 -14.17
N LYS A 37 19.28 20.05 -13.47
CA LYS A 37 18.59 21.27 -13.03
C LYS A 37 19.24 21.93 -11.80
N PHE A 38 20.21 21.28 -11.15
CA PHE A 38 20.82 21.70 -9.88
C PHE A 38 22.34 21.91 -9.99
N GLN A 39 22.85 22.23 -11.18
CA GLN A 39 24.27 22.44 -11.39
C GLN A 39 24.79 23.62 -10.53
N GLY A 40 25.70 23.32 -9.59
CA GLY A 40 26.26 24.30 -8.66
C GLY A 40 25.39 24.58 -7.42
N ASP A 41 24.32 23.80 -7.21
CA ASP A 41 23.43 23.88 -6.04
C ASP A 41 23.32 22.50 -5.35
N ASP A 42 24.32 22.17 -4.54
CA ASP A 42 24.39 20.90 -3.81
C ASP A 42 23.26 20.74 -2.78
N GLU A 43 22.77 21.84 -2.20
CA GLU A 43 21.65 21.81 -1.25
C GLU A 43 20.34 21.53 -1.97
N GLY A 44 20.10 22.18 -3.12
CA GLY A 44 18.95 21.92 -3.98
C GLY A 44 18.92 20.49 -4.51
N LEU A 45 20.07 19.93 -4.90
CA LEU A 45 20.16 18.55 -5.34
C LEU A 45 19.75 17.56 -4.23
N LYS A 46 20.28 17.72 -3.02
CA LYS A 46 19.92 16.86 -1.87
C LYS A 46 18.43 16.95 -1.53
N ALA A 47 17.87 18.15 -1.54
CA ALA A 47 16.44 18.36 -1.30
C ALA A 47 15.58 17.69 -2.39
N ALA A 48 16.01 17.73 -3.66
CA ALA A 48 15.33 17.08 -4.77
C ALA A 48 15.39 15.55 -4.67
N GLU A 49 16.52 14.98 -4.24
CA GLU A 49 16.68 13.53 -4.00
C GLU A 49 15.74 13.05 -2.90
N GLU A 50 15.71 13.75 -1.76
CA GLU A 50 14.83 13.40 -0.64
C GLU A 50 13.36 13.49 -1.03
N ARG A 51 12.97 14.55 -1.73
CA ARG A 51 11.60 14.70 -2.26
C ARG A 51 11.25 13.59 -3.26
N SER A 52 12.18 13.21 -4.13
CA SER A 52 11.97 12.12 -5.10
C SER A 52 11.69 10.80 -4.41
N LYS A 53 12.45 10.47 -3.36
CA LYS A 53 12.23 9.27 -2.55
C LYS A 53 10.82 9.23 -1.97
N GLN A 54 10.35 10.35 -1.41
CA GLN A 54 8.99 10.46 -0.86
C GLN A 54 7.91 10.29 -1.95
N ILE A 55 8.12 10.89 -3.13
CA ILE A 55 7.20 10.77 -4.27
C ILE A 55 7.16 9.33 -4.80
N ILE A 56 8.31 8.66 -4.92
CA ILE A 56 8.41 7.25 -5.32
C ILE A 56 7.60 6.38 -4.34
N GLU A 57 7.83 6.54 -3.03
CA GLU A 57 7.11 5.76 -2.00
C GLU A 57 5.60 6.01 -2.06
N ALA A 58 5.18 7.28 -2.15
CA ALA A 58 3.78 7.66 -2.25
C ALA A 58 3.12 7.11 -3.52
N TYR A 59 3.80 7.20 -4.66
CA TYR A 59 3.32 6.68 -5.94
C TYR A 59 3.09 5.18 -5.87
N HIS A 60 4.10 4.39 -5.48
CA HIS A 60 3.98 2.93 -5.42
C HIS A 60 2.90 2.50 -4.43
N HIS A 61 2.79 3.18 -3.28
CA HIS A 61 1.74 2.89 -2.32
C HIS A 61 0.34 3.17 -2.90
N LEU A 62 0.12 4.35 -3.49
CA LEU A 62 -1.18 4.73 -4.04
C LEU A 62 -1.58 3.86 -5.24
N VAL A 63 -0.63 3.49 -6.10
CA VAL A 63 -0.86 2.50 -7.17
C VAL A 63 -1.29 1.16 -6.58
N SER A 64 -0.56 0.64 -5.58
CA SER A 64 -0.84 -0.68 -5.02
C SER A 64 -2.22 -0.83 -4.36
N ILE A 65 -2.83 0.27 -3.92
CA ILE A 65 -4.15 0.29 -3.28
C ILE A 65 -5.26 0.80 -4.21
N ASN A 66 -4.92 1.21 -5.42
CA ASN A 66 -5.85 1.80 -6.37
C ASN A 66 -6.96 0.80 -6.74
N PRO A 67 -8.22 1.24 -6.91
CA PRO A 67 -9.31 0.36 -7.33
C PRO A 67 -8.99 -0.45 -8.60
N GLU A 68 -8.41 0.16 -9.63
CA GLU A 68 -8.04 -0.51 -10.89
C GLU A 68 -7.02 -1.64 -10.64
N THR A 69 -6.03 -1.40 -9.79
CA THR A 69 -5.03 -2.42 -9.43
C THR A 69 -5.65 -3.56 -8.64
N ARG A 70 -6.54 -3.27 -7.69
CA ARG A 70 -7.20 -4.28 -6.87
C ARG A 70 -8.20 -5.11 -7.67
N GLU A 71 -8.88 -4.49 -8.64
CA GLU A 71 -9.78 -5.20 -9.56
C GLU A 71 -8.99 -6.19 -10.41
N ALA A 72 -7.86 -5.78 -10.98
CA ALA A 72 -6.97 -6.66 -11.74
C ALA A 72 -6.40 -7.81 -10.88
N GLN A 73 -6.16 -7.58 -9.59
CA GLN A 73 -5.65 -8.59 -8.64
C GLN A 73 -6.76 -9.42 -7.96
N MET A 74 -8.03 -9.08 -8.15
CA MET A 74 -9.15 -9.70 -7.44
C MET A 74 -9.23 -11.23 -7.64
N PRO A 75 -9.01 -11.78 -8.85
CA PRO A 75 -9.07 -13.23 -9.04
C PRO A 75 -8.04 -13.99 -8.20
N GLU A 76 -6.78 -13.53 -8.20
CA GLU A 76 -5.71 -14.13 -7.40
C GLU A 76 -5.98 -13.99 -5.89
N PHE A 77 -6.47 -12.82 -5.47
CA PHE A 77 -6.86 -12.59 -4.08
C PHE A 77 -7.92 -13.59 -3.62
N GLN A 78 -9.01 -13.72 -4.40
CA GLN A 78 -10.11 -14.65 -4.09
C GLN A 78 -9.63 -16.10 -4.03
N GLU A 79 -8.80 -16.51 -5.00
CA GLU A 79 -8.22 -17.85 -5.00
C GLU A 79 -7.34 -18.10 -3.75
N THR A 80 -6.49 -17.13 -3.41
CA THR A 80 -5.58 -17.25 -2.27
C THR A 80 -6.36 -17.37 -0.97
N VAL A 81 -7.30 -16.46 -0.70
CA VAL A 81 -8.06 -16.48 0.56
C VAL A 81 -9.01 -17.67 0.65
N ALA A 82 -9.40 -18.28 -0.48
CA ALA A 82 -10.24 -19.47 -0.50
C ALA A 82 -9.44 -20.76 -0.24
N LYS A 83 -8.31 -20.93 -0.95
CA LYS A 83 -7.59 -22.21 -1.01
C LYS A 83 -6.40 -22.33 -0.05
N GLN A 84 -5.79 -21.21 0.31
CA GLN A 84 -4.52 -21.20 1.05
C GLN A 84 -4.75 -21.05 2.56
N THR A 85 -3.82 -21.61 3.33
CA THR A 85 -3.85 -21.52 4.80
C THR A 85 -3.19 -20.23 5.24
N LEU A 86 -3.85 -19.46 6.11
CA LEU A 86 -3.22 -18.31 6.77
C LEU A 86 -2.30 -18.86 7.86
N ILE A 87 -1.00 -18.65 7.71
CA ILE A 87 0.04 -19.23 8.58
C ILE A 87 0.62 -18.21 9.55
N ASP A 88 0.56 -16.92 9.22
CA ASP A 88 1.16 -15.87 10.04
C ASP A 88 0.48 -14.52 9.78
N TYR A 89 0.61 -13.60 10.72
CA TYR A 89 0.08 -12.24 10.60
C TYR A 89 0.79 -11.27 11.53
N ASP A 90 0.91 -10.02 11.08
CA ASP A 90 1.58 -8.95 11.81
C ASP A 90 0.76 -7.67 11.78
N PHE A 91 0.78 -6.90 12.87
CA PHE A 91 -0.02 -5.67 12.98
C PHE A 91 0.80 -4.49 13.50
N VAL A 92 0.95 -3.48 12.65
CA VAL A 92 1.69 -2.25 12.97
C VAL A 92 0.92 -1.03 12.48
N ASP A 93 0.63 -0.09 13.37
CA ASP A 93 0.00 1.21 13.05
C ASP A 93 -1.27 1.14 12.17
N GLY A 94 -2.14 0.16 12.45
CA GLY A 94 -3.37 -0.02 11.69
C GLY A 94 -3.17 -0.68 10.32
N ARG A 95 -2.00 -1.28 10.08
CA ARG A 95 -1.71 -2.15 8.93
C ARG A 95 -1.63 -3.58 9.43
N LEU A 96 -2.50 -4.44 8.92
CA LEU A 96 -2.46 -5.87 9.18
C LEU A 96 -1.89 -6.57 7.97
N VAL A 97 -0.71 -7.16 8.10
CA VAL A 97 -0.14 -8.05 7.09
C VAL A 97 -0.55 -9.48 7.43
N VAL A 98 -1.09 -10.21 6.46
CA VAL A 98 -1.35 -11.65 6.60
C VAL A 98 -0.50 -12.42 5.59
N LYS A 99 0.01 -13.58 6.00
CA LYS A 99 0.85 -14.45 5.20
C LYS A 99 0.16 -15.80 5.01
N PHE A 100 0.18 -16.27 3.77
CA PHE A 100 -0.34 -17.58 3.38
C PHE A 100 0.80 -18.60 3.20
N ASP A 101 0.46 -19.88 3.28
CA ASP A 101 1.37 -21.03 3.13
C ASP A 101 2.10 -21.05 1.77
N ASN A 102 1.48 -20.55 0.70
CA ASN A 102 2.12 -20.36 -0.60
C ASN A 102 3.07 -19.15 -0.68
N GLY A 103 3.34 -18.47 0.44
CA GLY A 103 4.23 -17.32 0.52
C GLY A 103 3.58 -15.98 0.14
N ILE A 104 2.35 -15.96 -0.38
CA ILE A 104 1.66 -14.71 -0.71
C ILE A 104 1.34 -13.95 0.58
N LYS A 105 1.56 -12.62 0.53
CA LYS A 105 1.25 -11.70 1.61
C LYS A 105 0.26 -10.62 1.13
N TYR A 106 -0.71 -10.30 1.97
CA TYR A 106 -1.60 -9.15 1.76
C TYR A 106 -1.54 -8.21 2.96
N GLU A 107 -1.46 -6.91 2.69
CA GLU A 107 -1.55 -5.86 3.70
C GLU A 107 -2.94 -5.23 3.64
N PHE A 108 -3.66 -5.24 4.77
CA PHE A 108 -4.94 -4.58 4.98
C PHE A 108 -4.72 -3.25 5.71
N ILE A 109 -5.29 -2.18 5.19
CA ILE A 109 -4.95 -0.82 5.60
C ILE A 109 -6.09 -0.19 6.39
N SER A 110 -5.70 0.55 7.43
CA SER A 110 -6.63 1.23 8.36
C SER A 110 -7.53 0.25 9.12
N VAL A 111 -7.01 -0.94 9.43
CA VAL A 111 -7.66 -1.89 10.33
C VAL A 111 -7.63 -1.31 11.75
N PRO A 112 -8.78 -1.08 12.41
CA PRO A 112 -8.79 -0.59 13.78
C PRO A 112 -8.10 -1.58 14.73
N LYS A 113 -7.33 -1.06 15.70
CA LYS A 113 -6.67 -1.90 16.72
C LYS A 113 -7.67 -2.80 17.44
N ALA A 114 -8.88 -2.31 17.73
CA ALA A 114 -9.94 -3.11 18.34
C ALA A 114 -10.37 -4.30 17.47
N THR A 115 -10.42 -4.14 16.14
CA THR A 115 -10.72 -5.24 15.21
C THR A 115 -9.62 -6.28 15.21
N TYR A 116 -8.35 -5.85 15.22
CA TYR A 116 -7.20 -6.75 15.33
C TYR A 116 -7.21 -7.54 16.66
N VAL A 117 -7.45 -6.87 17.80
CA VAL A 117 -7.55 -7.53 19.11
C VAL A 117 -8.67 -8.58 19.12
N LYS A 118 -9.83 -8.30 18.50
CA LYS A 118 -10.91 -9.29 18.34
C LYS A 118 -10.48 -10.48 17.48
N MET A 119 -9.70 -10.25 16.42
CA MET A 119 -9.19 -11.31 15.56
C MET A 119 -8.26 -12.28 16.32
N VAL A 120 -7.30 -11.74 17.07
CA VAL A 120 -6.31 -12.55 17.81
C VAL A 120 -6.96 -13.39 18.90
N ASN A 121 -8.03 -12.88 19.53
CA ASN A 121 -8.76 -13.59 20.60
C ASN A 121 -9.91 -14.47 20.08
N ALA A 122 -10.15 -14.54 18.77
CA ALA A 122 -11.19 -15.41 18.22
C ALA A 122 -10.72 -16.87 18.18
N ASP A 123 -11.67 -17.81 18.23
CA ASP A 123 -11.40 -19.26 18.11
C ASP A 123 -10.54 -19.61 16.89
N SER A 124 -10.68 -18.82 15.82
CA SER A 124 -9.83 -18.91 14.63
C SER A 124 -9.58 -17.50 14.09
N PRO A 125 -8.36 -16.95 14.26
CA PRO A 125 -7.96 -15.68 13.66
C PRO A 125 -8.16 -15.68 12.14
N ALA A 126 -7.85 -16.79 11.47
CA ALA A 126 -8.06 -16.95 10.04
C ALA A 126 -9.54 -16.85 9.63
N ARG A 127 -10.44 -17.54 10.35
CA ARG A 127 -11.89 -17.44 10.08
C ARG A 127 -12.43 -16.05 10.36
N PHE A 128 -11.95 -15.40 11.42
CA PHE A 128 -12.32 -14.02 11.75
C PHE A 128 -11.90 -13.07 10.63
N ALA A 129 -10.64 -13.15 10.17
CA ALA A 129 -10.11 -12.31 9.12
C ALA A 129 -10.90 -12.46 7.81
N LYS A 130 -11.20 -13.70 7.39
CA LYS A 130 -12.02 -13.99 6.20
C LYS A 130 -13.42 -13.36 6.26
N ARG A 131 -14.04 -13.30 7.43
CA ARG A 131 -15.40 -12.78 7.60
C ARG A 131 -15.48 -11.27 7.81
N HIS A 132 -14.52 -10.70 8.53
CA HIS A 132 -14.66 -9.34 9.05
C HIS A 132 -13.60 -8.37 8.52
N ILE A 133 -12.47 -8.86 8.02
CA ILE A 133 -11.37 -8.03 7.58
C ILE A 133 -11.30 -8.01 6.05
N PHE A 134 -11.20 -9.18 5.42
CA PHE A 134 -11.00 -9.31 3.98
C PHE A 134 -12.05 -8.58 3.13
N PRO A 135 -13.36 -8.62 3.46
CA PRO A 135 -14.37 -7.88 2.71
C PRO A 135 -14.46 -6.39 3.09
N SER A 136 -13.90 -5.98 4.22
CA SER A 136 -14.20 -4.67 4.84
C SER A 136 -13.11 -3.62 4.65
N PHE A 137 -11.87 -4.03 4.43
CA PHE A 137 -10.73 -3.11 4.38
C PHE A 137 -10.06 -3.09 3.01
N VAL A 138 -9.51 -1.93 2.67
CA VAL A 138 -8.63 -1.78 1.51
C VAL A 138 -7.40 -2.64 1.74
N TRP A 139 -7.03 -3.40 0.71
CA TRP A 139 -5.88 -4.29 0.76
C TRP A 139 -4.99 -4.06 -0.45
N ARG A 140 -3.71 -4.44 -0.31
CA ARG A 140 -2.76 -4.56 -1.41
C ARG A 140 -1.98 -5.87 -1.27
N LYS A 141 -1.58 -6.45 -2.40
CA LYS A 141 -0.57 -7.50 -2.39
C LYS A 141 0.77 -6.88 -2.00
N VAL A 142 1.48 -7.51 -1.08
CA VAL A 142 2.85 -7.09 -0.74
C VAL A 142 3.77 -7.73 -1.76
N SER A 143 4.53 -6.91 -2.51
CA SER A 143 5.60 -7.40 -3.37
C SER A 143 6.71 -8.02 -2.51
N ASN A 144 7.39 -9.05 -3.01
CA ASN A 144 8.51 -9.72 -2.32
C ASN A 144 9.79 -8.85 -2.22
N GLU A 145 9.65 -7.52 -2.28
CA GLU A 145 10.77 -6.60 -2.10
C GLU A 145 10.79 -6.20 -0.62
N ASP A 146 11.46 -7.05 0.16
CA ASP A 146 12.18 -6.63 1.37
C ASP A 146 13.53 -6.02 0.94
#